data_AF-Q6J593-F1
#
_entry.id   AF-Q6J593-F1
#
_cell.length_a   1.000
_cell.length_b   1.000
_cell.length_c   1.000
_cell.angle_alpha   90.00
_cell.angle_beta   90.00
_cell.angle_gamma   90.00
#
_symmetry.space_group_name_H-M   'P 1'
#
loop_
_entity.id
_entity.type
_entity.pdbx_description
1 polymer ?
#
loop_
_entity_poly.entity_id
_entity_poly.type
_entity_poly.pdbx_seq_one_letter_code
_entity_poly.pdbx_strand_id
1 'polypeptide(L)'
;MKNMLLLSSSKYKNTGYLEHTLPWLQNFLADYRGKTIAFVPYAGVSRTFDEYEKTVQNALSDLGMNIVSVHHGKQHRDIIEQADVIAIGGGNTFCLLKQLYEHNLIDIIREKVNNGTPYFGWSAGANVAGSSIMTTNDMPITYPPSFQALQLFPHQINPHFISGKMQGHNGESREER
;
A
#
# COMPACT_ATOMS: atom_id res chain seq x y z
N MET A 1 9.64 12.81 -12.60
CA MET A 1 10.27 11.84 -11.67
C MET A 1 9.15 11.28 -10.82
N LYS A 2 9.09 9.96 -10.57
CA LYS A 2 8.02 9.37 -9.75
C LYS A 2 8.20 9.82 -8.30
N ASN A 3 7.12 10.30 -7.67
CA ASN A 3 7.14 10.72 -6.27
C ASN A 3 6.51 9.63 -5.40
N MET A 4 7.31 8.94 -4.59
CA MET A 4 6.85 7.73 -3.88
C MET A 4 7.37 7.68 -2.44
N LEU A 5 6.52 7.22 -1.51
CA LEU A 5 6.90 6.88 -0.13
C LEU A 5 6.49 5.44 0.19
N LEU A 6 7.48 4.55 0.33
CA LEU A 6 7.27 3.10 0.50
C LEU A 6 7.69 2.68 1.91
N LEU A 7 6.71 2.33 2.74
CA LEU A 7 6.87 2.11 4.17
C LEU A 7 6.88 0.60 4.47
N SER A 8 7.81 0.14 5.30
CA SER A 8 7.90 -1.29 5.64
C SER A 8 6.69 -1.76 6.47
N SER A 9 6.25 -0.95 7.43
CA SER A 9 5.20 -1.30 8.40
C SER A 9 4.26 -0.13 8.69
N SER A 10 3.06 -0.40 9.18
CA SER A 10 2.14 0.61 9.69
C SER A 10 2.35 0.98 11.16
N LYS A 11 3.16 0.21 11.91
CA LYS A 11 3.47 0.47 13.32
C LYS A 11 4.97 0.32 13.58
N TYR A 12 5.47 1.09 14.54
CA TYR A 12 6.84 1.01 15.01
C TYR A 12 6.88 1.06 16.54
N LYS A 13 7.47 0.05 17.18
CA LYS A 13 7.47 -0.08 18.65
C LYS A 13 6.05 0.08 19.22
N ASN A 14 5.84 1.12 20.03
CA ASN A 14 4.59 1.40 20.74
C ASN A 14 3.76 2.50 20.07
N THR A 15 4.11 2.95 18.86
CA THR A 15 3.31 3.97 18.17
C THR A 15 1.94 3.44 17.79
N GLY A 16 0.98 4.36 17.70
CA GLY A 16 -0.28 4.16 17.01
C GLY A 16 -0.09 3.79 15.53
N TYR A 17 -1.22 3.52 14.88
CA TYR A 17 -1.28 3.20 13.47
C TYR A 17 -0.80 4.40 12.63
N LEU A 18 0.20 4.20 11.78
CA LEU A 18 0.87 5.20 10.92
C LEU A 18 1.48 6.44 11.60
N GLU A 19 1.35 6.58 12.92
CA GLU A 19 1.84 7.73 13.69
C GLU A 19 3.34 8.00 13.43
N HIS A 20 4.19 6.97 13.45
CA HIS A 20 5.63 7.11 13.20
C HIS A 20 5.98 7.63 11.79
N THR A 21 5.03 7.59 10.86
CA THR A 21 5.21 7.98 9.45
C THR A 21 4.77 9.42 9.18
N LEU A 22 4.04 10.05 10.12
CA LEU A 22 3.44 11.37 9.94
C LEU A 22 4.46 12.45 9.54
N PRO A 23 5.66 12.56 10.14
CA PRO A 23 6.63 13.58 9.72
C PRO A 23 7.04 13.44 8.24
N TRP A 24 7.18 12.21 7.75
CA TRP A 24 7.51 11.96 6.36
C TRP A 24 6.33 12.24 5.44
N LEU A 25 5.12 11.84 5.84
CA LEU A 25 3.90 12.08 5.05
C LEU A 25 3.57 13.58 4.95
N GLN A 26 3.74 14.35 6.03
CA GLN A 26 3.55 15.79 6.04
C GLN A 26 4.51 16.49 5.07
N ASN A 27 5.78 16.09 5.06
CA ASN A 27 6.76 16.63 4.11
C ASN A 27 6.48 16.15 2.67
N PHE A 28 6.14 14.88 2.50
CA PHE A 28 5.88 14.26 1.19
C PHE A 28 4.64 14.84 0.50
N LEU A 29 3.64 15.28 1.28
CA LEU A 29 2.35 15.81 0.79
C LEU A 29 2.16 17.30 1.11
N ALA A 30 3.24 18.05 1.36
CA ALA A 30 3.16 19.45 1.78
C ALA A 30 2.33 20.33 0.82
N ASP A 31 2.49 20.11 -0.50
CA ASP A 31 1.80 20.86 -1.55
C ASP A 31 0.38 20.34 -1.86
N TYR A 32 -0.06 19.29 -1.16
CA TYR A 32 -1.33 18.60 -1.44
C TYR A 32 -2.42 18.91 -0.40
N ARG A 33 -2.20 19.77 0.58
CA ARG A 33 -3.21 20.06 1.61
C ARG A 33 -4.58 20.41 1.01
N GLY A 34 -5.64 19.79 1.53
CA GLY A 34 -7.02 19.93 1.04
C GLY A 34 -7.35 19.11 -0.21
N LYS A 35 -6.39 18.35 -0.76
CA LYS A 35 -6.57 17.47 -1.91
C LYS A 35 -7.08 16.08 -1.52
N THR A 36 -7.41 15.28 -2.53
CA THR A 36 -7.99 13.94 -2.33
C THR A 36 -6.96 12.82 -2.49
N ILE A 37 -6.94 11.92 -1.50
CA ILE A 37 -6.22 10.65 -1.51
C ILE A 37 -7.20 9.54 -1.89
N ALA A 38 -6.95 8.84 -3.00
CA ALA A 38 -7.57 7.55 -3.29
C ALA A 38 -6.93 6.47 -2.44
N PHE A 39 -7.67 5.91 -1.49
CA PHE A 39 -7.20 4.81 -0.64
C PHE A 39 -7.62 3.45 -1.21
N VAL A 40 -6.65 2.55 -1.41
CA VAL A 40 -6.87 1.18 -1.85
C VAL A 40 -6.84 0.24 -0.63
N PRO A 41 -8.00 -0.31 -0.19
CA PRO A 41 -8.11 -1.04 1.08
C PRO A 41 -7.94 -2.56 0.93
N TYR A 42 -7.78 -3.09 -0.30
CA TYR A 42 -8.01 -4.51 -0.62
C TYR A 42 -7.07 -5.52 0.06
N ALA A 43 -6.00 -5.05 0.69
CA ALA A 43 -5.15 -5.89 1.53
C ALA A 43 -5.84 -6.28 2.86
N GLY A 44 -6.84 -5.51 3.32
CA GLY A 44 -7.56 -5.77 4.57
C GLY A 44 -8.47 -6.99 4.47
N VAL A 45 -8.13 -8.08 5.16
CA VAL A 45 -8.90 -9.34 5.16
C VAL A 45 -9.81 -9.46 6.38
N SER A 46 -9.32 -9.08 7.56
CA SER A 46 -10.00 -9.32 8.85
C SER A 46 -10.91 -8.17 9.30
N ARG A 47 -11.17 -7.20 8.44
CA ARG A 47 -11.95 -5.97 8.72
C ARG A 47 -12.66 -5.55 7.44
N THR A 48 -13.75 -4.80 7.55
CA THR A 48 -14.39 -4.23 6.37
C THR A 48 -13.53 -3.12 5.77
N PHE A 49 -13.77 -2.78 4.49
CA PHE A 49 -13.07 -1.68 3.85
C PHE A 49 -13.46 -0.32 4.44
N ASP A 50 -14.69 -0.15 4.92
CA ASP A 50 -15.14 1.01 5.69
C ASP A 50 -14.36 1.19 7.00
N GLU A 51 -14.22 0.10 7.78
CA GLU A 51 -13.43 0.12 9.01
C GLU A 51 -11.96 0.45 8.74
N TYR A 52 -11.43 -0.08 7.63
CA TYR A 52 -10.06 0.19 7.23
C TYR A 52 -9.87 1.66 6.83
N GLU A 53 -10.73 2.18 5.97
CA GLU A 53 -10.74 3.59 5.57
C GLU A 53 -10.81 4.51 6.80
N LYS A 54 -11.75 4.26 7.71
CA LYS A 54 -11.89 5.06 8.94
C LYS A 54 -10.63 5.02 9.81
N THR A 55 -9.97 3.85 9.89
CA THR A 55 -8.69 3.72 10.60
C THR A 55 -7.62 4.62 9.98
N VAL A 56 -7.53 4.64 8.65
CA VAL A 56 -6.55 5.46 7.91
C VAL A 56 -6.89 6.95 8.01
N GLN A 57 -8.16 7.33 7.88
CA GLN A 57 -8.64 8.70 8.08
C GLN A 57 -8.26 9.23 9.46
N ASN A 58 -8.53 8.46 10.52
CA ASN A 58 -8.20 8.85 11.88
C ASN A 58 -6.68 8.97 12.09
N ALA A 59 -5.89 8.05 11.54
CA ALA A 59 -4.44 8.05 11.69
C ALA A 59 -3.75 9.21 10.94
N LEU A 60 -4.36 9.68 9.85
CA LEU A 60 -3.80 10.68 8.94
C LEU A 60 -4.57 12.01 8.97
N SER A 61 -5.39 12.25 9.99
CA SER A 61 -6.22 13.47 10.12
C SER A 61 -5.40 14.75 10.01
N ASP A 62 -4.18 14.72 10.57
CA ASP A 62 -3.29 15.88 10.66
C ASP A 62 -2.65 16.26 9.33
N LEU A 63 -2.80 15.42 8.29
CA LEU A 63 -2.37 15.79 6.93
C LEU A 63 -3.30 16.83 6.29
N GLY A 64 -4.53 16.99 6.81
CA GLY A 64 -5.51 17.91 6.23
C GLY A 64 -5.91 17.53 4.80
N MET A 65 -5.99 16.23 4.51
CA MET A 65 -6.33 15.64 3.22
C MET A 65 -7.70 14.98 3.28
N ASN A 66 -8.40 14.93 2.15
CA ASN A 66 -9.62 14.13 2.00
C ASN A 66 -9.25 12.70 1.61
N ILE A 67 -9.47 11.71 2.47
CA ILE A 67 -9.17 10.30 2.16
C ILE A 67 -10.46 9.59 1.77
N VAL A 68 -10.51 9.08 0.54
CA VAL A 68 -11.67 8.37 -0.01
C VAL A 68 -11.24 7.01 -0.51
N SER A 69 -11.87 5.97 0.00
CA SER A 69 -11.57 4.59 -0.37
C SER A 69 -12.21 4.23 -1.71
N VAL A 70 -11.43 3.58 -2.58
CA VAL A 70 -11.83 3.26 -3.96
C VAL A 70 -13.05 2.33 -4.03
N HIS A 71 -13.34 1.57 -2.97
CA HIS A 71 -14.49 0.66 -2.92
C HIS A 71 -15.86 1.35 -2.89
N HIS A 72 -15.91 2.67 -2.71
CA HIS A 72 -17.14 3.47 -2.80
C HIS A 72 -17.52 3.82 -4.24
N GLY A 73 -16.59 3.71 -5.19
CA GLY A 73 -16.83 4.07 -6.58
C GLY A 73 -17.76 3.07 -7.27
N LYS A 74 -18.68 3.54 -8.12
CA LYS A 74 -19.48 2.65 -8.98
C LYS A 74 -18.57 1.78 -9.85
N GLN A 75 -17.52 2.39 -10.41
CA GLN A 75 -16.32 1.68 -10.79
C GLN A 75 -15.20 2.17 -9.87
N HIS A 76 -14.49 1.24 -9.23
CA HIS A 76 -13.46 1.62 -8.26
C HIS A 76 -12.33 2.49 -8.86
N ARG A 77 -12.10 2.36 -10.17
CA ARG A 77 -11.18 3.20 -10.96
C ARG A 77 -11.55 4.68 -10.95
N ASP A 78 -12.83 5.04 -10.85
CA ASP A 78 -13.31 6.42 -10.98
C ASP A 78 -12.68 7.33 -9.91
N ILE A 79 -12.48 6.79 -8.69
CA ILE A 79 -11.85 7.50 -7.58
C ILE A 79 -10.35 7.67 -7.81
N ILE A 80 -9.67 6.69 -8.43
CA ILE A 80 -8.24 6.78 -8.77
C ILE A 80 -8.00 7.83 -9.86
N GLU A 81 -8.86 7.86 -10.88
CA GLU A 81 -8.77 8.83 -11.98
C GLU A 81 -8.83 10.28 -11.46
N GLN A 82 -9.68 10.54 -10.48
CA GLN A 82 -9.93 11.88 -9.94
C GLN A 82 -8.99 12.28 -8.80
N ALA A 83 -8.32 11.34 -8.15
CA ALA A 83 -7.52 11.62 -6.97
C ALA A 83 -6.20 12.34 -7.27
N ASP A 84 -5.77 13.19 -6.34
CA ASP A 84 -4.50 13.90 -6.42
C ASP A 84 -3.33 13.05 -5.90
N VAL A 85 -3.61 12.04 -5.07
CA VAL A 85 -2.63 11.14 -4.42
C VAL A 85 -3.22 9.73 -4.35
N ILE A 86 -2.36 8.70 -4.43
CA ILE A 86 -2.76 7.29 -4.29
C ILE A 86 -2.11 6.71 -3.04
N ALA A 87 -2.93 6.11 -2.17
CA ALA A 87 -2.50 5.41 -0.96
C ALA A 87 -2.89 3.93 -1.02
N ILE A 88 -1.96 3.00 -0.80
CA ILE A 88 -2.28 1.57 -0.76
C ILE A 88 -1.97 0.97 0.61
N GLY A 89 -2.99 0.36 1.21
CA GLY A 89 -2.90 -0.21 2.54
C GLY A 89 -2.15 -1.54 2.63
N GLY A 90 -1.69 -1.85 3.85
CA GLY A 90 -1.13 -3.13 4.24
C GLY A 90 -2.17 -4.19 4.59
N GLY A 91 -1.76 -5.44 4.70
CA GLY A 91 -2.61 -6.60 4.92
C GLY A 91 -2.08 -7.78 4.12
N ASN A 92 -2.92 -8.57 3.46
CA ASN A 92 -2.48 -9.66 2.59
C ASN A 92 -2.24 -9.19 1.15
N THR A 93 -1.02 -9.37 0.66
CA THR A 93 -0.54 -8.93 -0.66
C THR A 93 -1.21 -9.69 -1.81
N PHE A 94 -1.54 -10.99 -1.64
CA PHE A 94 -2.23 -11.77 -2.66
C PHE A 94 -3.67 -11.30 -2.86
N CYS A 95 -4.40 -11.04 -1.76
CA CYS A 95 -5.74 -10.44 -1.80
C CYS A 95 -5.73 -9.06 -2.45
N LEU A 96 -4.76 -8.22 -2.06
CA LEU A 96 -4.57 -6.90 -2.67
C LEU A 96 -4.36 -7.02 -4.18
N LEU A 97 -3.39 -7.81 -4.62
CA LEU A 97 -3.06 -7.91 -6.04
C LEU A 97 -4.21 -8.50 -6.85
N LYS A 98 -4.89 -9.52 -6.33
CA LYS A 98 -6.07 -10.12 -6.99
C LYS A 98 -7.14 -9.06 -7.26
N GLN A 99 -7.48 -8.23 -6.26
CA GLN A 99 -8.49 -7.19 -6.44
C GLN A 99 -8.02 -6.03 -7.32
N LEU A 100 -6.72 -5.70 -7.32
CA LEU A 100 -6.18 -4.75 -8.30
C LEU A 100 -6.41 -5.22 -9.75
N TYR A 101 -6.28 -6.52 -10.01
CA TYR A 101 -6.63 -7.11 -11.31
C TYR A 101 -8.14 -7.12 -11.56
N GLU A 102 -8.94 -7.63 -10.61
CA GLU A 102 -10.41 -7.76 -10.78
C GLU A 102 -11.09 -6.41 -11.05
N HIS A 103 -10.60 -5.32 -10.44
CA HIS A 103 -11.14 -3.98 -10.62
C HIS A 103 -10.40 -3.17 -11.70
N ASN A 104 -9.49 -3.78 -12.45
CA ASN A 104 -8.71 -3.15 -13.52
C ASN A 104 -7.95 -1.88 -13.07
N LEU A 105 -7.36 -1.91 -11.87
CA LEU A 105 -6.72 -0.74 -11.27
C LEU A 105 -5.21 -0.64 -11.58
N ILE A 106 -4.58 -1.71 -12.04
CA ILE A 106 -3.13 -1.74 -12.25
C ILE A 106 -2.66 -0.67 -13.24
N ASP A 107 -3.27 -0.63 -14.43
CA ASP A 107 -2.80 0.27 -15.49
C ASP A 107 -3.09 1.73 -15.17
N ILE A 108 -4.26 2.05 -14.60
CA ILE A 108 -4.60 3.43 -14.22
C ILE A 108 -3.72 3.95 -13.08
N ILE A 109 -3.42 3.12 -12.07
CA ILE A 109 -2.47 3.50 -11.01
C ILE A 109 -1.09 3.74 -11.64
N ARG A 110 -0.64 2.84 -12.53
CA ARG A 110 0.65 2.96 -13.20
C ARG A 110 0.75 4.26 -14.01
N GLU A 111 -0.27 4.55 -14.80
CA GLU A 111 -0.36 5.78 -15.61
C GLU A 111 -0.31 7.02 -14.73
N LYS A 112 -1.20 7.12 -13.74
CA LYS A 112 -1.30 8.27 -12.82
C LYS A 112 0.03 8.57 -12.13
N VAL A 113 0.68 7.54 -11.59
CA VAL A 113 1.95 7.72 -10.85
C VAL A 113 3.10 8.05 -11.79
N ASN A 114 3.17 7.45 -12.99
CA ASN A 114 4.16 7.82 -14.00
C ASN A 114 3.98 9.27 -14.48
N ASN A 115 2.75 9.78 -14.48
CA ASN A 115 2.40 11.18 -14.77
C ASN A 115 2.58 12.12 -13.57
N GLY A 116 3.17 11.66 -12.47
CA GLY A 116 3.56 12.52 -11.34
C GLY A 116 2.60 12.52 -10.14
N THR A 117 1.52 11.73 -10.18
CA THR A 117 0.65 11.56 -9.00
C THR A 117 1.45 10.90 -7.87
N PRO A 118 1.54 11.48 -6.66
CA PRO A 118 2.25 10.86 -5.55
C PRO A 118 1.62 9.54 -5.16
N TYR A 119 2.49 8.58 -4.84
CA TYR A 119 2.11 7.27 -4.33
C TYR A 119 2.70 7.05 -2.95
N PHE A 120 1.89 6.57 -1.99
CA PHE A 120 2.47 5.97 -0.79
C PHE A 120 1.78 4.66 -0.44
N GLY A 121 2.54 3.74 0.14
CA GLY A 121 2.02 2.45 0.53
C GLY A 121 2.85 1.84 1.63
N TRP A 122 2.21 1.02 2.47
CA TRP A 122 2.87 0.34 3.59
C TRP A 122 2.66 -1.17 3.53
N SER A 123 3.68 -1.94 3.93
CA SER A 123 3.63 -3.41 3.93
C SER A 123 3.25 -3.94 2.54
N ALA A 124 2.10 -4.60 2.37
CA ALA A 124 1.57 -5.05 1.08
C ALA A 124 1.51 -3.92 0.02
N GLY A 125 1.18 -2.69 0.43
CA GLY A 125 1.21 -1.51 -0.45
C GLY A 125 2.62 -1.14 -0.91
N ALA A 126 3.66 -1.45 -0.12
CA ALA A 126 5.04 -1.31 -0.57
C ALA A 126 5.46 -2.47 -1.48
N ASN A 127 4.98 -3.70 -1.24
CA ASN A 127 5.24 -4.84 -2.13
C ASN A 127 4.70 -4.58 -3.54
N VAL A 128 3.42 -4.20 -3.69
CA VAL A 128 2.80 -4.05 -5.02
C VAL A 128 3.37 -2.89 -5.83
N ALA A 129 4.10 -1.97 -5.21
CA ALA A 129 4.82 -0.92 -5.94
C ALA A 129 5.96 -1.47 -6.82
N GLY A 130 6.54 -2.61 -6.47
CA GLY A 130 7.63 -3.26 -7.21
C GLY A 130 7.17 -3.89 -8.54
N SER A 131 8.07 -4.64 -9.18
CA SER A 131 7.76 -5.34 -10.44
C SER A 131 6.82 -6.55 -10.29
N SER A 132 6.83 -7.15 -9.10
CA SER A 132 6.07 -8.34 -8.74
C SER A 132 5.89 -8.41 -7.22
N ILE A 133 5.05 -9.31 -6.74
CA ILE A 133 4.89 -9.59 -5.30
C ILE A 133 5.78 -10.73 -4.79
N MET A 134 6.78 -11.17 -5.56
CA MET A 134 7.59 -12.37 -5.25
C MET A 134 8.43 -12.26 -3.96
N THR A 135 8.58 -11.07 -3.39
CA THR A 135 9.24 -10.84 -2.10
C THR A 135 8.27 -10.48 -0.97
N THR A 136 6.99 -10.79 -1.11
CA THR A 136 6.04 -10.74 0.01
C THR A 136 6.30 -11.89 0.99
N ASN A 137 6.01 -11.66 2.27
CA ASN A 137 6.06 -12.71 3.31
C ASN A 137 4.68 -13.32 3.56
N ASP A 138 3.67 -12.85 2.84
CA ASP A 138 2.29 -13.22 3.09
C ASP A 138 2.01 -14.65 2.64
N MET A 139 1.10 -15.29 3.36
CA MET A 139 0.56 -16.59 2.95
C MET A 139 -0.31 -16.41 1.68
N PRO A 140 -0.18 -17.28 0.66
CA PRO A 140 -0.95 -17.21 -0.59
C PRO A 140 -2.39 -17.71 -0.41
N ILE A 141 -3.21 -16.96 0.33
CA ILE A 141 -4.60 -17.33 0.66
C ILE A 141 -5.58 -17.14 -0.51
N THR A 142 -5.13 -16.53 -1.61
CA THR A 142 -5.86 -16.44 -2.87
C THR A 142 -4.87 -16.41 -4.04
N TYR A 143 -5.36 -16.69 -5.25
CA TYR A 143 -4.54 -16.74 -6.45
C TYR A 143 -4.87 -15.55 -7.37
N PRO A 144 -3.99 -14.52 -7.47
CA PRO A 144 -4.15 -13.46 -8.46
C PRO A 144 -3.86 -14.01 -9.88
N PRO A 145 -4.39 -13.39 -10.95
CA PRO A 145 -4.12 -13.82 -12.33
C PRO A 145 -2.63 -13.85 -12.72
N SER A 146 -1.81 -13.03 -12.06
CA SER A 146 -0.36 -12.95 -12.23
C SER A 146 0.28 -12.38 -10.96
N PHE A 147 1.56 -12.68 -10.72
CA PHE A 147 2.33 -12.04 -9.65
C PHE A 147 2.96 -10.71 -10.05
N GLN A 148 2.85 -10.31 -11.32
CA GLN A 148 3.27 -8.98 -11.77
C GLN A 148 2.42 -7.90 -11.07
N ALA A 149 3.09 -6.87 -10.58
CA ALA A 149 2.47 -5.81 -9.79
C ALA A 149 2.48 -4.46 -10.56
N LEU A 150 2.58 -3.34 -9.85
CA LEU A 150 2.42 -2.01 -10.44
C LEU A 150 3.62 -1.58 -11.30
N GLN A 151 4.81 -2.16 -11.08
CA GLN A 151 6.06 -1.80 -11.79
C GLN A 151 6.41 -0.31 -11.65
N LEU A 152 6.13 0.27 -10.49
CA LEU A 152 6.41 1.68 -10.19
C LEU A 152 7.85 1.86 -9.68
N PHE A 153 8.28 0.97 -8.79
CA PHE A 153 9.60 0.93 -8.20
C PHE A 153 10.47 -0.15 -8.89
N PRO A 154 11.70 0.16 -9.32
CA PRO A 154 12.50 -0.72 -10.17
C PRO A 154 13.10 -1.93 -9.44
N HIS A 155 13.03 -1.97 -8.10
CA HIS A 155 13.55 -3.07 -7.29
C HIS A 155 12.42 -3.82 -6.59
N GLN A 156 12.79 -4.95 -5.99
CA GLN A 156 11.92 -5.73 -5.12
C GLN A 156 12.10 -5.28 -3.67
N ILE A 157 10.99 -5.24 -2.92
CA ILE A 157 10.98 -4.86 -1.52
C ILE A 157 10.54 -6.08 -0.72
N ASN A 158 11.33 -6.49 0.27
CA ASN A 158 10.88 -7.41 1.30
C ASN A 158 10.53 -6.60 2.56
N PRO A 159 9.26 -6.20 2.77
CA PRO A 159 8.88 -5.47 3.97
C PRO A 159 8.98 -6.40 5.19
N HIS A 160 9.00 -5.83 6.40
CA HIS A 160 9.16 -6.59 7.64
C HIS A 160 10.39 -7.51 7.62
N PHE A 161 11.48 -7.05 7.03
CA PHE A 161 12.73 -7.79 7.01
C PHE A 161 13.28 -7.90 8.43
N ILE A 162 13.56 -9.12 8.85
CA ILE A 162 14.28 -9.45 10.08
C ILE A 162 15.45 -10.32 9.63
N SER A 163 16.67 -9.92 9.98
CA SER A 163 17.86 -10.66 9.58
C SER A 163 18.05 -11.91 10.43
N GLY A 164 18.50 -12.99 9.79
CA GLY A 164 18.86 -14.24 10.44
C GLY A 164 17.65 -15.09 10.86
N LYS A 165 17.83 -15.87 11.92
CA LYS A 165 16.84 -16.83 12.43
C LYS A 165 16.48 -16.53 13.88
N MET A 166 15.21 -16.70 14.21
CA MET A 166 14.81 -16.77 15.62
C MET A 166 15.49 -17.98 16.26
N GLN A 167 15.97 -17.81 17.50
CA GLN A 167 16.63 -18.88 18.24
C GLN A 167 15.70 -20.10 18.35
N GLY A 168 16.21 -21.29 17.99
CA GLY A 168 15.45 -22.54 18.02
C GLY A 168 14.53 -22.78 16.82
N HIS A 169 14.48 -21.87 15.83
CA HIS A 169 13.72 -22.09 14.61
C HIS A 169 14.57 -22.78 13.52
N ASN A 170 14.10 -23.91 13.00
CA ASN A 170 14.81 -24.72 12.01
C ASN A 170 14.39 -24.45 10.55
N GLY A 171 13.39 -23.59 10.32
CA GLY A 171 12.97 -23.21 8.96
C GLY A 171 13.97 -22.30 8.25
N GLU A 172 13.66 -21.94 7.01
CA GLU A 172 14.45 -20.97 6.25
C GLU A 172 14.36 -19.58 6.89
N SER A 173 15.52 -18.94 7.07
CA SER A 173 15.67 -17.52 7.37
C SER A 173 15.10 -16.66 6.25
N ARG A 174 15.03 -15.34 6.45
CA ARG A 174 14.58 -14.47 5.37
C ARG A 174 15.56 -14.44 4.21
N GLU A 175 16.85 -14.50 4.48
CA GLU A 175 17.92 -14.48 3.47
C GLU A 175 18.02 -15.78 2.66
N GLU A 176 17.53 -16.91 3.19
CA GLU A 176 17.52 -18.21 2.50
C GLU A 176 16.29 -18.42 1.58
N ARG A 177 15.24 -17.60 1.73
CA ARG A 177 14.03 -17.66 0.88
C ARG A 177 14.23 -16.90 -0.42
#